data_AF-A0A7N5KCD0-F1
#
_entry.id   AF-A0A7N5KCD0-F1
#
_cell.length_a   1.000
_cell.length_b   1.000
_cell.length_c   1.000
_cell.angle_alpha   90.00
_cell.angle_beta   90.00
_cell.angle_gamma   90.00
#
_symmetry.space_group_name_H-M   'P 1'
#
loop_
_entity.id
_entity.type
_entity.pdbx_description
1 polymer ?
#
loop_
_entity_poly.entity_id
_entity_poly.type
_entity_poly.pdbx_seq_one_letter_code
_entity_poly.pdbx_strand_id
1 'polypeptide(L)' 'MDWTPLLLPVLTFCSGSVASSALTQPSSVSVALGQMATITCYGAVLLGSYAHWYQHKPGQPPMQVIYNDSEWPSGVPD' A
#
# COMPACT_ATOMS: atom_id res chain seq x y z
N MET A 1 -46.34 19.03 3.47
CA MET A 1 -45.08 18.94 4.24
C MET A 1 -43.94 19.02 3.23
N ASP A 2 -43.39 20.22 3.08
CA ASP A 2 -42.60 20.69 1.93
C ASP A 2 -41.10 20.80 2.30
N TRP A 3 -40.54 19.69 2.78
CA TRP A 3 -39.14 19.58 3.23
C TRP A 3 -38.22 18.95 2.17
N THR A 4 -38.82 18.43 1.10
CA THR A 4 -38.18 17.77 -0.05
C THR A 4 -37.14 18.63 -0.78
N PRO A 5 -37.30 19.96 -0.99
CA PRO A 5 -36.30 20.74 -1.73
C PRO A 5 -34.99 20.98 -0.94
N LEU A 6 -34.96 20.78 0.38
CA LEU A 6 -33.75 20.95 1.21
C LEU A 6 -32.89 19.70 1.34
N LEU A 7 -33.47 18.50 1.15
CA LEU A 7 -32.77 17.23 1.27
C LEU A 7 -31.86 16.93 0.06
N LEU A 8 -32.30 17.30 -1.15
CA LEU A 8 -31.53 17.07 -2.37
C LEU A 8 -30.15 17.75 -2.35
N PRO A 9 -29.98 19.05 -2.03
CA PRO A 9 -28.67 19.69 -2.03
C PRO A 9 -27.72 19.14 -0.94
N VAL A 10 -28.25 18.65 0.19
CA VAL A 10 -27.45 18.02 1.26
C VAL A 10 -26.85 16.70 0.81
N LEU A 11 -27.58 15.88 0.06
CA LEU A 11 -27.09 14.60 -0.47
C LEU A 11 -26.00 14.80 -1.54
N THR A 12 -26.09 15.85 -2.35
CA THR A 12 -25.10 16.15 -3.39
C THR A 12 -23.79 16.70 -2.83
N PHE A 13 -23.78 17.23 -1.59
CA PHE A 13 -22.61 17.87 -0.98
C PHE A 13 -21.55 16.89 -0.45
N CYS A 14 -21.86 15.59 -0.37
CA CYS A 14 -20.96 14.57 0.17
C CYS A 14 -20.18 13.77 -0.89
N SER A 15 -20.20 14.18 -2.16
CA SER A 15 -19.46 13.49 -3.23
C SER A 15 -17.97 13.88 -3.21
N GLY A 16 -17.25 13.41 -2.19
CA GLY A 16 -15.79 13.45 -2.17
C GLY A 16 -15.22 12.42 -3.14
N SER A 17 -14.25 12.81 -3.96
CA SER A 17 -13.47 11.88 -4.78
C SER A 17 -12.23 11.43 -3.99
N VAL A 18 -12.08 10.13 -3.74
CA VAL A 18 -10.86 9.58 -3.16
C VAL A 18 -9.91 9.21 -4.29
N ALA A 19 -8.84 9.98 -4.46
CA ALA A 19 -7.72 9.58 -5.30
C ALA A 19 -6.76 8.73 -4.45
N SER A 20 -6.52 7.49 -4.85
CA SER A 20 -5.52 6.61 -4.25
C SER A 20 -4.43 6.32 -5.27
N SER A 21 -3.18 6.66 -4.95
CA SER A 21 -2.00 6.27 -5.72
C SER A 21 -1.62 4.83 -5.36
N ALA A 22 -1.86 3.90 -6.28
CA ALA A 22 -1.57 2.48 -6.10
C ALA A 22 -0.15 2.12 -6.54
N LEU A 23 0.46 1.19 -5.81
CA LEU A 23 1.68 0.50 -6.21
C LEU A 23 1.32 -0.78 -6.97
N THR A 24 2.09 -1.12 -8.00
CA THR A 24 1.92 -2.36 -8.76
C THR A 24 3.08 -3.31 -8.46
N GLN A 25 2.74 -4.57 -8.17
CA GLN A 25 3.69 -5.64 -7.86
C GLN A 25 3.17 -6.98 -8.44
N PRO A 26 4.03 -7.99 -8.66
CA PRO A 26 3.56 -9.32 -9.05
C PRO A 26 2.64 -9.90 -7.97
N SER A 27 1.59 -10.60 -8.40
CA SER A 27 0.61 -11.20 -7.47
C SER A 27 1.20 -12.32 -6.62
N SER A 28 2.23 -13.01 -7.14
CA SER A 28 2.99 -14.03 -6.41
C SER A 28 4.37 -14.22 -7.04
N VAL A 29 5.34 -14.59 -6.21
CA VAL A 29 6.68 -15.02 -6.62
C VAL A 29 6.99 -16.30 -5.84
N SER A 30 7.55 -17.31 -6.51
CA SER A 30 7.98 -18.55 -5.87
C SER A 30 9.34 -18.94 -6.41
N VAL A 31 10.23 -19.37 -5.50
CA VAL A 31 11.59 -19.79 -5.79
C VAL A 31 11.90 -21.05 -4.99
N ALA A 32 12.88 -21.84 -5.43
CA ALA A 32 13.34 -22.99 -4.67
C ALA A 32 14.01 -22.57 -3.35
N LEU A 33 14.04 -23.47 -2.37
CA LEU A 33 14.71 -23.23 -1.09
C LEU A 33 16.20 -22.87 -1.30
N GLY A 34 16.66 -21.82 -0.62
CA GLY A 34 18.02 -21.30 -0.74
C GLY A 34 18.28 -20.45 -1.98
N GLN A 35 17.27 -20.21 -2.83
CA GLN A 35 17.37 -19.25 -3.93
C GLN A 35 16.87 -17.87 -3.49
N MET A 36 17.40 -16.81 -4.12
CA MET A 36 16.98 -15.43 -3.88
C MET A 36 15.66 -15.15 -4.61
N ALA A 37 14.68 -14.62 -3.89
CA ALA A 37 13.46 -14.07 -4.49
C ALA A 37 13.62 -12.57 -4.75
N THR A 38 13.21 -12.10 -5.92
CA THR A 38 13.14 -10.67 -6.25
C THR A 38 11.69 -10.28 -6.49
N ILE A 39 11.19 -9.31 -5.72
CA ILE A 39 9.85 -8.75 -5.87
C ILE A 39 10.01 -7.33 -6.39
N THR A 40 9.38 -7.02 -7.52
CA THR A 40 9.42 -5.69 -8.14
C THR A 40 8.18 -4.89 -7.77
N CYS A 41 8.36 -3.61 -7.49
CA CYS A 41 7.28 -2.66 -7.21
C CYS A 41 7.49 -1.39 -8.05
N TYR A 42 6.42 -0.87 -8.64
CA TYR A 42 6.46 0.40 -9.36
C TYR A 42 5.18 1.21 -9.16
N GLY A 43 5.31 2.53 -9.16
CA GLY A 43 4.19 3.46 -9.05
C GLY A 43 4.69 4.90 -9.10
N ALA A 44 3.89 5.81 -9.68
CA ALA A 44 4.27 7.21 -9.85
C ALA A 44 4.57 7.93 -8.52
N VAL A 45 3.96 7.47 -7.42
CA VAL A 45 4.18 8.00 -6.08
C VAL A 45 5.63 7.84 -5.60
N LEU A 46 6.35 6.84 -6.09
CA LEU A 46 7.75 6.58 -5.71
C LEU A 46 8.72 7.62 -6.28
N LEU A 47 8.30 8.49 -7.20
CA LEU A 47 9.14 9.56 -7.76
C LEU A 47 9.47 10.67 -6.75
N GLY A 48 8.70 10.79 -5.67
CA GLY A 48 8.88 11.82 -4.64
C GLY A 48 8.65 11.30 -3.23
N SER A 49 8.76 10.00 -3.02
CA SER A 49 8.52 9.35 -1.72
C SER A 49 9.41 8.13 -1.59
N TYR A 50 9.75 7.79 -0.35
CA TYR A 50 10.52 6.59 -0.04
C TYR A 50 9.66 5.34 -0.12
N ALA A 51 10.23 4.27 -0.65
CA ALA A 51 9.66 2.94 -0.60
C ALA A 51 9.91 2.30 0.76
N HIS A 52 8.85 1.66 1.28
CA HIS A 52 8.91 0.85 2.49
C HIS A 52 8.34 -0.53 2.17
N TRP A 53 9.02 -1.58 2.62
CA TRP A 53 8.61 -2.97 2.40
C TRP A 53 8.20 -3.60 3.71
N TYR A 54 7.08 -4.31 3.69
CA TYR A 54 6.52 -5.01 4.84
C TYR A 54 6.29 -6.48 4.51
N GLN A 55 6.69 -7.35 5.43
CA GLN A 55 6.38 -8.77 5.38
C GLN A 55 5.20 -9.06 6.30
N HIS A 56 4.18 -9.71 5.77
CA HIS A 56 3.05 -10.20 6.54
C HIS A 56 3.05 -11.73 6.48
N LYS A 57 3.25 -12.36 7.63
CA LYS A 57 3.12 -13.81 7.80
C LYS A 57 1.72 -14.13 8.32
N PRO A 58 1.09 -15.23 7.88
CA PRO A 58 -0.21 -15.63 8.42
C PRO A 58 -0.21 -15.67 9.96
N GLY A 59 -1.15 -14.96 10.58
CA GLY A 59 -1.30 -14.90 12.03
C GLY A 59 -0.34 -13.97 12.77
N GLN A 60 0.48 -13.17 12.05
CA GLN A 60 1.40 -12.20 12.64
C GLN A 60 1.08 -10.78 12.15
N PRO A 61 1.38 -9.74 12.94
CA PRO A 61 1.27 -8.37 12.45
C PRO A 61 2.26 -8.12 11.30
N PRO A 62 1.97 -7.17 10.39
CA PRO A 62 2.93 -6.72 9.39
C PRO A 62 4.23 -6.23 10.05
N MET A 63 5.36 -6.69 9.54
CA MET A 63 6.70 -6.32 10.01
C MET A 63 7.46 -5.63 8.88
N GLN A 64 8.10 -4.50 9.19
CA GLN A 64 8.93 -3.80 8.23
C GLN A 64 10.22 -4.60 7.95
N VAL A 65 10.59 -4.71 6.68
CA VAL A 65 11.81 -5.41 6.23
C VAL A 65 12.79 -4.48 5.53
N ILE A 66 12.31 -3.45 4.83
CA ILE A 66 13.15 -2.40 4.22
C ILE A 66 12.45 -1.06 4.43
N TYR A 67 13.22 -0.02 4.71
CA TYR A 67 12.75 1.36 4.85
C TYR A 67 13.69 2.31 4.10
N ASN A 68 13.22 3.52 3.79
CA ASN A 68 14.04 4.52 3.11
C ASN A 68 14.72 3.96 1.84
N ASP A 69 13.94 3.26 1.01
CA ASP A 69 14.33 2.55 -0.22
C ASP A 69 15.23 1.32 -0.04
N SER A 70 16.21 1.37 0.86
CA SER A 70 17.27 0.36 0.94
C SER A 70 17.82 0.09 2.34
N GLU A 71 17.34 0.82 3.35
CA GLU A 71 17.78 0.66 4.73
C GLU A 71 17.08 -0.53 5.41
N TRP A 72 17.83 -1.27 6.21
CA TRP A 72 17.36 -2.46 6.92
C TRP A 72 17.03 -2.13 8.38
N PRO A 73 15.83 -2.49 8.87
CA PRO A 73 15.52 -2.38 10.29
C PRO A 73 16.46 -3.26 11.12
N SER A 74 16.80 -2.80 12.33
CA SER A 74 17.60 -3.61 13.27
C SER A 74 16.88 -4.92 13.63
N GLY A 75 17.58 -6.05 13.57
CA GLY A 75 17.05 -7.36 13.98
C GLY A 75 16.32 -8.14 12.87
N VAL A 76 16.34 -7.66 11.63
CA VAL A 76 16.03 -8.48 10.45
C VAL A 76 17.30 -9.25 10.07
N PRO A 77 17.32 -10.60 10.15
CA PRO A 77 18.48 -11.40 9.75
C PRO A 77 18.64 -11.44 8.23
N ASP A 78 19.90 -11.48 7.78
CA ASP A 78 20.28 -11.79 6.39
C ASP A 78 19.89 -13.21 5.97
#